data_AF-A0A2T7UCV7-F1
#
_entry.id   AF-A0A2T7UCV7-F1
#
_cell.length_a   1.000
_cell.length_b   1.000
_cell.length_c   1.000
_cell.angle_alpha   90.00
_cell.angle_beta   90.00
_cell.angle_gamma   90.00
#
_symmetry.space_group_name_H-M   'P 1'
#
loop_
_entity.id
_entity.type
_entity.pdbx_description
1 polymer ?
#
loop_
_entity_poly.entity_id
_entity_poly.type
_entity_poly.pdbx_seq_one_letter_code
_entity_poly.pdbx_strand_id
1 'polypeptide(L)'
;MSNITLSIDDNLIKQARIKAIQEGTSLSAKMRELLSLYVRQDTPAAPIVIPKLPVSKARGGLQAGIDPSSNLSMYDAMDADMVLTRLS
;
A
#
# COMPACT_ATOMS: atom_id res chain seq x y z
N MET A 1 -16.15 -10.54 -14.45
CA MET A 1 -17.12 -9.59 -13.84
C MET A 1 -18.42 -10.33 -13.62
N SER A 2 -18.89 -10.43 -12.38
CA SER A 2 -20.19 -11.04 -12.04
C SER A 2 -21.26 -9.95 -11.92
N ASN A 3 -22.47 -10.23 -12.40
CA ASN A 3 -23.62 -9.34 -12.26
C ASN A 3 -24.46 -9.76 -11.04
N ILE A 4 -25.01 -8.79 -10.31
CA ILE A 4 -25.86 -9.01 -9.13
C ILE A 4 -27.13 -8.18 -9.31
N THR A 5 -28.29 -8.81 -9.15
CA THR A 5 -29.60 -8.13 -9.14
C THR A 5 -30.14 -8.11 -7.72
N LEU A 6 -30.56 -6.95 -7.24
CA LEU A 6 -31.07 -6.73 -5.89
C LEU A 6 -32.34 -5.90 -5.95
N SER A 7 -33.36 -6.28 -5.19
CA SER A 7 -34.59 -5.49 -5.00
C SER A 7 -34.39 -4.49 -3.86
N ILE A 8 -34.54 -3.20 -4.15
CA ILE A 8 -34.37 -2.09 -3.20
C ILE A 8 -35.51 -1.10 -3.44
N ASP A 9 -35.91 -0.37 -2.40
CA ASP A 9 -36.85 0.74 -2.52
C ASP A 9 -36.34 1.84 -3.49
N ASP A 10 -37.24 2.32 -4.35
CA ASP A 10 -36.91 3.31 -5.39
C ASP A 10 -36.50 4.67 -4.83
N ASN A 11 -37.06 5.10 -3.69
CA ASN A 11 -36.68 6.37 -3.07
C ASN A 11 -35.26 6.28 -2.53
N LEU A 12 -34.89 5.13 -1.95
CA LEU A 12 -33.52 4.90 -1.50
C LEU A 12 -32.52 4.94 -2.66
N ILE A 13 -32.86 4.36 -3.83
CA ILE A 13 -32.02 4.41 -5.03
C ILE A 13 -31.81 5.86 -5.50
N LYS A 14 -32.86 6.67 -5.51
CA LYS A 14 -32.78 8.09 -5.92
C LYS A 14 -31.87 8.88 -4.98
N GLN A 15 -32.06 8.75 -3.67
CA GLN A 15 -31.24 9.43 -2.67
C GLN A 15 -29.77 9.01 -2.75
N ALA A 16 -29.51 7.70 -2.86
CA ALA A 16 -28.16 7.17 -2.96
C ALA A 16 -27.44 7.65 -4.22
N ARG A 17 -28.16 7.78 -5.34
CA ARG A 17 -27.62 8.33 -6.58
C ARG A 17 -27.25 9.81 -6.46
N ILE A 18 -28.12 10.62 -5.86
CA ILE A 18 -27.84 12.05 -5.63
C ILE A 18 -26.59 12.20 -4.77
N LYS A 19 -26.50 11.42 -3.68
CA LYS A 19 -25.33 11.43 -2.79
C LYS A 19 -24.04 11.01 -3.51
N ALA A 20 -24.10 9.94 -4.31
CA ALA A 20 -22.93 9.48 -5.08
C ALA A 20 -22.45 10.55 -6.07
N ILE A 21 -23.37 11.26 -6.74
CA ILE A 21 -23.02 12.36 -7.65
C ILE A 21 -22.35 13.52 -6.91
N GLN A 22 -22.87 13.89 -5.72
CA GLN A 22 -22.27 14.93 -4.88
C GLN A 22 -20.84 14.55 -4.44
N GLU A 23 -20.60 13.27 -4.18
CA GLU A 23 -19.28 12.72 -3.85
C GLU A 23 -18.37 12.51 -5.08
N GLY A 24 -18.84 12.80 -6.30
CA GLY A 24 -18.06 12.62 -7.54
C GLY A 24 -17.86 11.15 -7.94
N THR A 25 -18.77 10.26 -7.52
CA THR A 25 -18.68 8.81 -7.68
C THR A 25 -19.99 8.22 -8.22
N SER A 26 -20.06 6.91 -8.40
CA SER A 26 -21.24 6.20 -8.89
C SER A 26 -21.80 5.26 -7.82
N LEU A 27 -23.12 5.03 -7.89
CA LEU A 27 -23.79 4.10 -6.97
C LEU A 27 -23.17 2.70 -7.04
N SER A 28 -22.80 2.24 -8.24
CA SER A 28 -22.15 0.93 -8.42
C SER A 28 -20.73 0.89 -7.86
N ALA A 29 -19.99 2.00 -7.89
CA ALA A 29 -18.69 2.10 -7.24
C ALA A 29 -18.82 2.03 -5.71
N LYS A 30 -19.76 2.79 -5.14
CA LYS A 30 -20.05 2.76 -3.69
C LYS A 30 -20.52 1.39 -3.22
N MET A 31 -21.39 0.71 -3.98
CA MET A 31 -21.83 -0.65 -3.64
C MET A 31 -20.66 -1.63 -3.60
N ARG A 32 -19.74 -1.58 -4.58
CA ARG A 32 -18.54 -2.42 -4.61
C ARG A 32 -17.63 -2.16 -3.41
N GLU A 33 -17.43 -0.89 -3.06
CA GLU A 33 -16.64 -0.48 -1.90
C GLU A 33 -17.25 -1.05 -0.60
N LEU A 34 -18.55 -0.84 -0.39
CA LEU A 34 -19.27 -1.33 0.78
C LEU A 34 -19.22 -2.87 0.89
N LEU A 35 -19.43 -3.59 -0.21
CA LEU A 35 -19.30 -5.05 -0.25
C LEU A 35 -17.88 -5.51 0.12
N SER A 36 -16.85 -4.82 -0.35
CA SER A 36 -15.46 -5.15 -0.01
C SER A 36 -15.14 -4.91 1.47
N LEU A 37 -15.72 -3.86 2.07
CA LEU A 37 -15.61 -3.58 3.49
C LEU A 37 -16.35 -4.63 4.33
N TYR A 38 -17.55 -5.03 3.89
CA TYR A 38 -18.35 -6.06 4.55
C TYR A 38 -17.60 -7.39 4.63
N VAL A 39 -17.03 -7.84 3.51
CA VAL A 39 -16.22 -9.07 3.48
C VAL A 39 -14.96 -8.96 4.35
N ARG A 40 -14.32 -7.78 4.36
CA ARG A 40 -13.12 -7.54 5.20
C ARG A 40 -13.41 -7.63 6.70
N GLN A 41 -14.61 -7.26 7.13
CA GLN A 41 -15.00 -7.35 8.55
C GLN A 41 -15.16 -8.81 8.99
N ASP A 42 -15.66 -9.68 8.11
CA ASP A 42 -15.85 -11.11 8.41
C ASP A 42 -14.58 -11.95 8.23
N THR A 43 -13.59 -11.47 7.47
CA THR A 43 -12.26 -12.09 7.54
C THR A 43 -11.66 -11.78 8.90
N PRO A 44 -11.36 -12.79 9.74
CA PRO A 44 -10.59 -12.55 10.97
C PRO A 44 -9.33 -11.82 10.53
N ALA A 45 -9.13 -10.62 11.06
CA ALA A 45 -7.92 -9.86 10.82
C ALA A 45 -6.77 -10.81 11.19
N ALA A 46 -6.10 -11.35 10.17
CA ALA A 46 -4.91 -12.15 10.40
C ALA A 46 -4.04 -11.27 11.31
N PRO A 47 -3.61 -11.77 12.48
CA PRO A 47 -2.85 -10.94 13.40
C PRO A 47 -1.73 -10.29 12.59
N ILE A 48 -1.56 -8.98 12.74
CA ILE A 48 -0.50 -8.23 12.07
C ILE A 48 0.80 -8.79 12.63
N VAL A 49 1.31 -9.85 12.02
CA VAL A 49 2.61 -10.44 12.36
C VAL A 49 3.61 -9.44 11.81
N ILE A 50 4.15 -8.60 12.69
CA ILE A 50 5.29 -7.74 12.34
C ILE A 50 6.45 -8.71 12.07
N PRO A 51 6.87 -8.93 10.81
CA PRO A 51 7.96 -9.84 10.54
C PRO A 51 9.21 -9.28 11.23
N LYS A 52 9.94 -10.13 11.94
CA LYS A 52 11.23 -9.74 12.52
C LYS A 52 12.19 -9.47 11.38
N LEU A 53 12.32 -8.21 11.00
CA LEU A 53 13.24 -7.79 9.95
C LEU A 53 14.68 -8.11 10.36
N PRO A 54 15.51 -8.63 9.46
CA PRO A 54 16.93 -8.81 9.73
C PRO A 54 17.55 -7.44 9.99
N VAL A 55 18.06 -7.23 11.20
CA VAL A 55 18.83 -6.03 11.55
C VAL A 55 20.32 -6.31 11.31
N SER A 56 21.03 -5.36 10.71
CA SER A 56 22.48 -5.44 10.59
C SER A 56 23.12 -5.45 11.99
N LYS A 57 24.13 -6.30 12.20
CA LYS A 57 24.95 -6.31 13.42
C LYS A 57 26.04 -5.23 13.42
N ALA A 58 26.19 -4.49 12.32
CA ALA A 58 27.15 -3.40 12.25
C ALA A 58 26.84 -2.35 13.32
N ARG A 59 27.87 -1.71 13.88
CA ARG A 59 27.79 -0.71 14.97
C ARG A 59 27.07 0.59 14.55
N GLY A 60 26.44 0.62 13.37
CA GLY A 60 25.79 1.78 12.79
C GLY A 60 26.79 2.81 12.27
N GLY A 61 26.25 3.79 11.55
CA GLY A 61 27.02 4.85 10.91
C GLY A 61 27.24 4.62 9.42
N LEU A 62 27.64 5.69 8.74
CA LEU A 62 28.11 5.62 7.36
C LEU A 62 29.48 4.93 7.34
N GLN A 63 29.79 4.26 6.24
CA GLN A 63 31.13 3.74 6.01
C GLN A 63 32.16 4.89 6.06
N ALA A 64 33.35 4.61 6.58
CA ALA A 64 34.41 5.60 6.68
C ALA A 64 34.70 6.21 5.30
N GLY A 65 34.67 7.54 5.20
CA GLY A 65 34.88 8.28 3.95
C GLY A 65 33.60 8.68 3.21
N ILE A 66 32.41 8.26 3.65
CA ILE A 66 31.14 8.74 3.09
C ILE A 66 30.72 10.02 3.81
N ASP A 67 30.52 11.09 3.05
CA ASP A 67 29.97 12.34 3.55
C ASP A 67 28.42 12.27 3.60
N PRO A 68 27.79 12.42 4.78
CA PRO A 68 26.33 12.41 4.92
C PRO A 68 25.61 13.54 4.19
N SER A 69 26.31 14.62 3.87
CA SER A 69 25.75 15.83 3.28
C SER A 69 25.87 15.90 1.75
N SER A 70 26.57 14.94 1.14
CA SER A 70 26.84 14.90 -0.30
C SER A 70 26.20 13.69 -0.96
N ASN A 71 25.19 13.95 -1.80
CA ASN A 71 24.55 12.90 -2.59
C ASN A 71 25.54 12.19 -3.52
N LEU A 72 26.55 12.92 -4.05
CA LEU A 72 27.59 12.33 -4.89
C LEU A 72 28.40 11.27 -4.14
N SER A 73 28.77 11.56 -2.89
CA SER A 73 29.49 10.61 -2.03
C SER A 73 28.67 9.34 -1.75
N MET A 74 27.35 9.44 -1.68
CA MET A 74 26.46 8.27 -1.56
C MET A 74 26.39 7.46 -2.85
N TYR A 75 26.28 8.11 -4.01
CA TYR A 75 26.27 7.43 -5.32
C TYR A 75 27.58 6.67 -5.57
N ASP A 76 28.74 7.30 -5.31
CA ASP A 76 30.05 6.66 -5.48
C ASP A 76 30.22 5.43 -4.58
N ALA A 77 29.71 5.48 -3.35
CA ALA A 77 29.74 4.34 -2.43
C ALA A 77 28.89 3.16 -2.92
N MET A 78 27.77 3.43 -3.60
CA MET A 78 26.92 2.40 -4.21
C MET A 78 27.61 1.74 -5.42
N ASP A 79 28.36 2.50 -6.21
CA ASP A 79 29.12 1.97 -7.35
C ASP A 79 30.36 1.17 -6.91
N ALA A 80 31.02 1.57 -5.82
CA ALA A 80 32.18 0.87 -5.28
C ALA A 80 31.87 -0.56 -4.79
N ASP A 81 30.67 -0.78 -4.23
CA ASP A 81 30.24 -2.09 -3.71
C ASP A 81 29.94 -3.10 -4.84
N MET A 82 29.57 -2.64 -6.04
CA MET A 82 29.34 -3.52 -7.20
C MET A 82 30.61 -4.24 -7.69
N VAL A 83 31.80 -3.71 -7.43
CA VAL A 83 33.08 -4.28 -7.92
C VAL A 83 33.50 -5.51 -7.10
N LEU A 84 33.22 -5.53 -5.79
CA LEU A 84 33.59 -6.64 -4.90
C LEU A 84 32.70 -7.88 -5.09
N THR A 85 31.43 -7.70 -5.48
CA THR A 85 30.51 -8.82 -5.74
C THR A 85 30.71 -9.55 -7.08
N ARG A 86 31.64 -9.10 -7.94
CA ARG A 86 31.91 -9.73 -9.26
C ARG A 86 33.22 -10.53 -9.35
N LEU A 87 33.97 -10.69 -8.26
CA LEU A 87 35.09 -11.64 -8.17
C LEU A 87 34.71 -12.80 -7.22
N SER A 88 33.92 -13.75 -7.72
CA SER A 88 33.79 -15.11 -7.19
C SER A 88 33.33 -16.03 -8.30
#